data_AF-A0A9Q8QP53-F1
#
_entry.id   AF-A0A9Q8QP53-F1
#
_cell.length_a   1.000
_cell.length_b   1.000
_cell.length_c   1.000
_cell.angle_alpha   90.00
_cell.angle_beta   90.00
_cell.angle_gamma   90.00
#
_symmetry.space_group_name_H-M   'P 1'
#
loop_
_entity.id
_entity.type
_entity.pdbx_description
1 polymer ?
#
loop_
_entity_poly.entity_id
_entity_poly.type
_entity_poly.pdbx_seq_one_letter_code
_entity_poly.pdbx_strand_id
1 'polypeptide(L)'
;MEEDEIARLRRLLDESERRREEAETLAAAARPQTVTDYLEACHQLSLAIDIVTDKSLTTQGEPTKPTGRKFPRRIIPWDSFAAAQEETWNQLAADDAFFTDTICPSSNQVDYIASLNRPISSENDLRNFERDTVEISVQRLLDEVYRNRRLRDNLDMQGTVTFKSHMNLGNFDWCPKAPGPG
;
A
#
# COMPACT_ATOMS: atom_id res chain seq x y z
N MET A 1 -18.75 -42.97 -34.23
CA MET A 1 -19.30 -41.76 -34.87
C MET A 1 -20.16 -40.97 -33.90
N GLU A 2 -21.30 -41.49 -33.41
CA GLU A 2 -22.12 -40.79 -32.40
C GLU A 2 -21.42 -40.67 -31.03
N GLU A 3 -20.73 -41.72 -30.57
CA GLU A 3 -19.96 -41.67 -29.32
C GLU A 3 -18.78 -40.67 -29.39
N ASP A 4 -18.14 -40.55 -30.56
CA ASP A 4 -17.07 -39.57 -30.79
C ASP A 4 -17.61 -38.13 -30.79
N GLU A 5 -18.79 -37.92 -31.37
CA GLU A 5 -19.48 -36.63 -31.39
C GLU A 5 -19.91 -36.22 -29.96
N ILE A 6 -20.46 -37.17 -29.18
CA ILE A 6 -20.79 -36.95 -27.77
C ILE A 6 -19.54 -36.61 -26.95
N ALA A 7 -18.44 -37.34 -27.15
CA ALA A 7 -17.18 -37.05 -26.47
C ALA A 7 -16.60 -35.68 -26.85
N ARG A 8 -16.75 -35.27 -28.12
CA ARG A 8 -16.33 -33.95 -28.61
C ARG A 8 -17.17 -32.83 -28.00
N LEU A 9 -18.49 -32.99 -27.96
CA LEU A 9 -19.41 -32.02 -27.36
C LEU A 9 -19.18 -31.86 -25.86
N ARG A 10 -18.90 -32.95 -25.13
CA ARG A 10 -18.53 -32.89 -23.71
C ARG A 10 -17.26 -32.07 -23.48
N ARG A 11 -16.20 -32.31 -24.26
CA ARG A 11 -14.95 -31.53 -24.16
C ARG A 11 -15.16 -30.05 -24.45
N LEU A 12 -16.00 -29.71 -25.44
CA LEU A 12 -16.33 -28.33 -25.77
C LEU A 12 -17.13 -27.65 -24.64
N LEU A 13 -18.06 -28.37 -24.00
CA LEU A 13 -18.80 -27.87 -22.86
C LEU A 13 -17.88 -27.62 -21.67
N ASP A 14 -17.05 -28.60 -21.31
CA ASP A 14 -16.08 -28.49 -20.21
C ASP A 14 -15.12 -27.30 -20.43
N GLU A 15 -14.62 -27.12 -21.66
CA GLU A 15 -13.73 -26.00 -21.98
C GLU A 15 -14.46 -24.66 -21.95
N SER A 16 -15.73 -24.62 -22.34
CA SER A 16 -16.57 -23.42 -22.26
C SER A 16 -16.89 -23.07 -20.80
N GLU A 17 -17.19 -24.06 -19.96
CA GLU A 17 -17.44 -23.87 -18.53
C GLU A 17 -16.18 -23.35 -17.84
N ARG A 18 -15.03 -23.97 -18.08
CA ARG A 18 -13.75 -23.51 -17.53
C ARG A 18 -13.42 -22.07 -17.93
N ARG A 19 -13.62 -21.72 -19.21
CA ARG A 19 -13.43 -20.34 -19.69
C ARG A 19 -14.38 -19.34 -19.04
N ARG A 20 -15.63 -19.75 -18.79
CA ARG A 20 -16.61 -18.92 -18.09
C ARG A 20 -16.23 -18.73 -16.63
N GLU A 21 -15.82 -19.78 -15.93
CA GLU A 21 -15.36 -19.72 -14.54
C GLU A 21 -14.11 -18.84 -14.40
N GLU A 22 -13.13 -18.98 -15.30
CA GLU A 22 -11.95 -18.11 -15.34
C GLU A 22 -12.33 -16.63 -15.58
N ALA A 23 -13.29 -16.38 -16.49
CA ALA A 23 -13.78 -15.03 -16.74
C ALA A 23 -14.55 -14.46 -15.54
N GLU A 24 -15.36 -15.27 -14.87
CA GLU A 24 -16.14 -14.89 -13.68
C GLU A 24 -15.22 -14.58 -12.49
N THR A 25 -14.19 -15.40 -12.27
CA THR A 25 -13.18 -15.16 -11.20
C THR A 25 -12.36 -13.91 -11.47
N LEU A 26 -11.88 -13.70 -12.70
CA LEU A 26 -11.14 -12.49 -13.08
C LEU A 26 -12.01 -11.24 -12.94
N ALA A 27 -13.28 -11.33 -13.37
CA ALA A 27 -14.24 -10.23 -13.24
C ALA A 27 -14.54 -9.92 -11.76
N ALA A 28 -14.66 -10.94 -10.90
CA ALA A 28 -14.87 -10.75 -9.47
C ALA A 28 -13.67 -10.05 -8.80
N ALA A 29 -12.44 -10.48 -9.12
CA ALA A 29 -11.22 -9.90 -8.55
C ALA A 29 -10.91 -8.48 -9.07
N ALA A 30 -11.53 -8.06 -10.18
CA ALA A 30 -11.49 -6.71 -10.71
C ALA A 30 -12.56 -5.78 -10.10
N ARG A 31 -13.50 -6.30 -9.30
CA ARG A 31 -14.52 -5.46 -8.65
C ARG A 31 -13.88 -4.62 -7.54
N PRO A 32 -14.28 -3.35 -7.39
CA PRO A 32 -13.93 -2.56 -6.22
C PRO A 32 -14.33 -3.26 -4.92
N GLN A 33 -13.56 -3.02 -3.86
CA GLN A 33 -13.75 -3.64 -2.55
C GLN A 33 -14.48 -2.70 -1.58
N THR A 34 -15.07 -3.28 -0.54
CA THR A 34 -15.49 -2.51 0.65
C THR A 34 -14.26 -2.00 1.41
N VAL A 35 -14.43 -1.00 2.28
CA VAL A 35 -13.34 -0.54 3.16
C VAL A 35 -12.80 -1.68 4.03
N THR A 36 -13.68 -2.53 4.55
CA THR A 36 -13.30 -3.68 5.39
C THR A 36 -12.44 -4.68 4.64
N ASP A 37 -12.87 -5.10 3.44
CA ASP A 37 -12.11 -6.06 2.63
C ASP A 37 -10.77 -5.47 2.18
N TYR A 38 -10.75 -4.17 1.87
CA TYR A 38 -9.53 -3.48 1.47
C TYR A 38 -8.53 -3.33 2.62
N LEU A 39 -9.00 -3.04 3.84
CA LEU A 39 -8.16 -2.98 5.03
C LEU A 39 -7.52 -4.34 5.33
N GLU A 40 -8.29 -5.43 5.21
CA GLU A 40 -7.76 -6.79 5.36
C GLU A 40 -6.70 -7.08 4.30
N ALA A 41 -6.98 -6.75 3.02
CA ALA A 41 -6.01 -6.94 1.95
C ALA A 41 -4.72 -6.12 2.16
N CYS A 42 -4.83 -4.86 2.62
CA CYS A 42 -3.68 -4.04 2.98
C CYS A 42 -2.90 -4.62 4.17
N HIS A 43 -3.59 -5.20 5.15
CA HIS A 43 -2.95 -5.85 6.29
C HIS A 43 -2.15 -7.07 5.84
N GLN A 44 -2.73 -7.94 5.02
CA GLN A 44 -2.04 -9.09 4.44
C GLN A 44 -0.83 -8.65 3.61
N LEU A 45 -0.98 -7.59 2.81
CA LEU A 45 0.12 -7.01 2.03
C LEU A 45 1.26 -6.51 2.92
N SER A 46 0.94 -5.84 4.03
CA SER A 46 1.95 -5.37 5.01
C SER A 46 2.63 -6.53 5.74
N LEU A 47 1.91 -7.62 6.02
CA LEU A 47 2.47 -8.82 6.66
C LEU A 47 3.37 -9.63 5.72
N ALA A 48 3.20 -9.48 4.40
CA ALA A 48 4.04 -10.11 3.38
C ALA A 48 5.45 -9.49 3.25
N ILE A 49 5.86 -8.67 4.23
CA ILE A 49 7.21 -8.12 4.31
C ILE A 49 8.24 -9.26 4.37
N ASP A 50 9.20 -9.25 3.44
CA ASP A 50 10.29 -10.22 3.40
C ASP A 50 11.62 -9.52 3.65
N ILE A 51 12.39 -9.98 4.62
CA ILE A 51 13.61 -9.33 5.10
C ILE A 51 14.80 -10.25 4.83
N VAL A 52 15.79 -9.73 4.11
CA VAL A 52 17.06 -10.44 3.91
C VAL A 52 17.82 -10.48 5.23
N THR A 53 17.98 -11.69 5.78
CA THR A 53 18.63 -11.91 7.09
C THR A 53 20.14 -12.12 6.98
N ASP A 54 20.63 -12.51 5.81
CA ASP A 54 22.07 -12.65 5.55
C ASP A 54 22.71 -11.26 5.43
N LYS A 55 23.51 -10.91 6.44
CA LYS A 55 24.21 -9.62 6.51
C LYS A 55 25.16 -9.39 5.32
N SER A 56 25.70 -10.43 4.70
CA SER A 56 26.58 -10.26 3.53
C SER A 56 25.84 -9.74 2.30
N LEU A 57 24.50 -9.88 2.29
CA LEU A 57 23.61 -9.47 1.20
C LEU A 57 22.88 -8.16 1.51
N THR A 58 23.10 -7.56 2.69
CA THR A 58 22.48 -6.28 3.05
C THR A 58 23.45 -5.12 2.87
N THR A 59 22.90 -3.92 2.69
CA THR A 59 23.71 -2.70 2.59
C THR A 59 24.54 -2.52 3.86
N GLN A 60 25.86 -2.56 3.71
CA GLN A 60 26.80 -2.29 4.80
C GLN A 60 27.19 -0.81 4.78
N GLY A 61 26.98 -0.11 5.87
CA GLY A 61 27.37 1.29 6.02
C GLY A 61 27.29 1.73 7.48
N GLU A 62 28.11 2.71 7.85
CA GLU A 62 27.91 3.36 9.15
C GLU A 62 26.56 4.11 9.13
N PRO A 63 25.73 3.99 10.18
CA PRO A 63 24.53 4.79 10.31
C PRO A 63 24.85 6.27 10.08
N THR A 64 24.02 6.95 9.29
CA THR A 64 24.19 8.38 9.03
C THR A 64 24.36 9.12 10.36
N LYS A 65 25.51 9.75 10.60
CA LYS A 65 25.69 10.62 11.77
C LYS A 65 24.66 11.75 11.67
N PRO A 66 23.69 11.85 12.59
CA PRO A 66 22.58 12.80 12.47
C PRO A 66 23.00 14.23 12.87
N THR A 67 24.26 14.61 12.66
CA THR A 67 24.82 15.88 13.12
C THR A 67 23.94 17.05 12.67
N GLY A 68 23.36 17.78 13.63
CA GLY A 68 22.48 18.92 13.37
C GLY A 68 21.00 18.60 13.11
N ARG A 69 20.58 17.32 13.11
CA ARG A 69 19.14 16.97 13.01
C ARG A 69 18.46 17.12 14.36
N LYS A 70 17.27 17.74 14.37
CA LYS A 70 16.40 17.75 15.56
C LYS A 70 15.87 16.35 15.80
N PHE A 71 16.00 15.85 17.02
CA PHE A 71 15.43 14.57 17.44
C PHE A 71 14.67 14.74 18.76
N PRO A 72 13.60 13.95 19.00
CA PRO A 72 12.90 13.98 20.27
C PRO A 72 13.82 13.53 21.40
N ARG A 73 13.90 14.31 22.49
CA ARG A 73 14.72 13.97 23.67
C ARG A 73 14.07 12.89 24.56
N ARG A 74 12.76 12.68 24.39
CA ARG A 74 11.95 11.73 25.15
C ARG A 74 10.88 11.16 24.23
N ILE A 75 10.68 9.85 24.32
CA ILE A 75 9.51 9.17 23.77
C ILE A 75 8.63 8.87 24.98
N ILE A 76 7.39 9.36 24.98
CA ILE A 76 6.43 9.14 26.06
C ILE A 76 5.25 8.33 25.52
N PRO A 77 4.67 7.42 26.33
CA PRO A 77 3.44 6.75 25.97
C PRO A 77 2.31 7.76 25.71
N TRP A 78 1.47 7.47 24.70
CA TRP A 78 0.25 8.23 24.45
C TRP A 78 -0.92 7.49 25.10
N ASP A 79 -1.15 7.77 26.38
CA ASP A 79 -2.10 7.00 27.20
C ASP A 79 -3.56 7.07 26.70
N SER A 80 -3.95 8.16 26.03
CA SER A 80 -5.30 8.34 25.46
C SER A 80 -5.46 7.86 24.02
N PHE A 81 -4.42 7.29 23.40
CA PHE A 81 -4.46 6.92 21.98
C PHE A 81 -5.60 5.95 21.66
N ALA A 82 -5.78 4.89 22.45
CA ALA A 82 -6.81 3.88 22.21
C ALA A 82 -8.22 4.50 22.24
N ALA A 83 -8.51 5.36 23.23
CA ALA A 83 -9.80 6.03 23.34
C ALA A 83 -10.05 7.00 22.17
N ALA A 84 -9.04 7.79 21.77
CA ALA A 84 -9.15 8.70 20.64
C ALA A 84 -9.32 7.94 19.30
N GLN A 85 -8.66 6.79 19.16
CA GLN A 85 -8.80 5.92 18.00
C GLN A 85 -10.22 5.33 17.93
N GLU A 86 -10.76 4.82 19.03
CA GLU A 86 -12.12 4.31 19.11
C GLU A 86 -13.17 5.38 18.78
N GLU A 87 -13.00 6.60 19.33
CA GLU A 87 -13.87 7.74 19.00
C GLU A 87 -13.86 8.04 17.49
N THR A 88 -12.69 8.02 16.86
CA THR A 88 -12.56 8.23 15.41
C THR A 88 -13.27 7.14 14.62
N TRP A 89 -13.11 5.88 15.00
CA TRP A 89 -13.80 4.76 14.34
C TRP A 89 -15.32 4.84 14.51
N ASN A 90 -15.82 5.26 15.67
CA ASN A 90 -17.25 5.46 15.91
C ASN A 90 -17.82 6.58 15.01
N GLN A 91 -17.06 7.65 14.77
CA GLN A 91 -17.45 8.71 13.85
C GLN A 91 -17.49 8.22 12.40
N LEU A 92 -16.54 7.38 11.98
CA LEU A 92 -16.55 6.74 10.66
C LEU A 92 -17.75 5.81 10.53
N ALA A 93 -18.02 4.99 11.56
CA ALA A 93 -19.12 4.03 11.58
C ALA A 93 -20.52 4.69 11.63
N ALA A 94 -20.61 6.00 11.87
CA ALA A 94 -21.87 6.73 11.78
C ALA A 94 -22.40 6.86 10.34
N ASP A 95 -21.57 6.51 9.35
CA ASP A 95 -21.93 6.41 7.93
C ASP A 95 -21.82 4.95 7.44
N ASP A 96 -22.94 4.22 7.51
CA ASP A 96 -23.02 2.81 7.09
C ASP A 96 -22.59 2.61 5.62
N ALA A 97 -22.84 3.61 4.76
CA ALA A 97 -22.50 3.53 3.34
C ALA A 97 -20.99 3.49 3.14
N PHE A 98 -20.21 4.16 4.00
CA PHE A 98 -18.75 4.19 3.88
C PHE A 98 -18.12 2.79 3.98
N PHE A 99 -18.68 1.91 4.82
CA PHE A 99 -18.17 0.55 4.99
C PHE A 99 -18.84 -0.49 4.07
N THR A 100 -20.01 -0.19 3.53
CA THR A 100 -20.77 -1.12 2.68
C THR A 100 -20.59 -0.86 1.19
N ASP A 101 -20.33 0.38 0.79
CA ASP A 101 -20.06 0.73 -0.60
C ASP A 101 -18.70 0.19 -1.04
N THR A 102 -18.64 -0.24 -2.31
CA THR A 102 -17.43 -0.74 -2.94
C THR A 102 -16.62 0.43 -3.54
N ILE A 103 -16.03 1.23 -2.65
CA ILE A 103 -15.28 2.46 -3.00
C ILE A 103 -13.77 2.23 -3.08
N CYS A 104 -13.29 1.09 -2.58
CA CYS A 104 -11.86 0.82 -2.49
C CYS A 104 -11.31 0.09 -3.73
N PRO A 105 -9.98 0.14 -3.94
CA PRO A 105 -9.28 -0.64 -4.97
C PRO A 105 -9.69 -2.11 -5.01
N SER A 106 -9.57 -2.73 -6.18
CA SER A 106 -9.91 -4.15 -6.34
C SER A 106 -8.80 -5.07 -5.83
N SER A 107 -9.13 -6.33 -5.54
CA SER A 107 -8.14 -7.33 -5.09
C SER A 107 -6.96 -7.44 -6.07
N ASN A 108 -7.24 -7.53 -7.37
CA ASN A 108 -6.19 -7.59 -8.41
C ASN A 108 -5.21 -6.39 -8.35
N GLN A 109 -5.66 -5.21 -7.92
CA GLN A 109 -4.78 -4.05 -7.77
C GLN A 109 -3.86 -4.20 -6.56
N VAL A 110 -4.35 -4.78 -5.46
CA VAL A 110 -3.53 -5.11 -4.28
C VAL A 110 -2.55 -6.24 -4.61
N ASP A 111 -3.01 -7.28 -5.30
CA ASP A 111 -2.18 -8.40 -5.75
C ASP A 111 -1.08 -7.94 -6.71
N TYR A 112 -1.37 -6.97 -7.58
CA TYR A 112 -0.36 -6.34 -8.41
C TYR A 112 0.72 -5.65 -7.57
N ILE A 113 0.36 -4.90 -6.52
CA ILE A 113 1.34 -4.30 -5.61
C ILE A 113 2.16 -5.39 -4.92
N ALA A 114 1.51 -6.45 -4.44
CA ALA A 114 2.19 -7.59 -3.82
C ALA A 114 3.23 -8.21 -4.78
N SER A 115 2.92 -8.32 -6.06
CA SER A 115 3.82 -8.87 -7.08
C SER A 115 5.08 -8.02 -7.33
N LEU A 116 5.05 -6.74 -6.95
CA LEU A 116 6.19 -5.82 -7.09
C LEU A 116 7.12 -5.86 -5.87
N ASN A 117 6.65 -6.39 -4.74
CA ASN A 117 7.44 -6.46 -3.52
C ASN A 117 8.66 -7.33 -3.71
N ARG A 118 9.80 -6.86 -3.19
CA ARG A 118 11.08 -7.55 -3.23
C ARG A 118 11.59 -7.76 -1.81
N PRO A 119 12.41 -8.79 -1.57
CA PRO A 119 13.10 -8.96 -0.29
C PRO A 119 13.88 -7.68 0.07
N ILE A 120 13.70 -7.22 1.29
CA ILE A 120 14.28 -5.99 1.81
C ILE A 120 15.72 -6.25 2.21
N SER A 121 16.66 -5.62 1.48
CA SER A 121 18.10 -5.72 1.72
C SER A 121 18.75 -4.38 2.10
N SER A 122 18.00 -3.29 1.98
CA SER A 122 18.47 -1.92 2.18
C SER A 122 17.37 -1.02 2.75
N GLU A 123 17.77 0.13 3.32
CA GLU A 123 16.83 1.17 3.76
C GLU A 123 15.96 1.67 2.59
N ASN A 124 16.51 1.71 1.39
CA ASN A 124 15.77 2.10 0.19
C ASN A 124 14.70 1.07 -0.17
N ASP A 125 14.98 -0.23 -0.02
CA ASP A 125 13.97 -1.28 -0.24
C ASP A 125 12.85 -1.19 0.78
N LEU A 126 13.19 -0.97 2.06
CA LEU A 126 12.20 -0.77 3.12
C LEU A 126 11.32 0.44 2.83
N ARG A 127 11.91 1.57 2.46
CA ARG A 127 11.18 2.78 2.07
C ARG A 127 10.21 2.51 0.91
N ASN A 128 10.64 1.80 -0.13
CA ASN A 128 9.77 1.51 -1.27
C ASN A 128 8.61 0.59 -0.86
N PHE A 129 8.90 -0.43 -0.04
CA PHE A 129 7.88 -1.31 0.52
C PHE A 129 6.85 -0.54 1.34
N GLU A 130 7.28 0.30 2.29
CA GLU A 130 6.37 1.12 3.10
C GLU A 130 5.53 2.08 2.25
N ARG A 131 6.13 2.69 1.23
CA ARG A 131 5.39 3.55 0.28
C ARG A 131 4.28 2.76 -0.42
N ASP A 132 4.64 1.63 -1.00
CA ASP A 132 3.76 0.89 -1.89
C ASP A 132 2.65 0.15 -1.12
N THR A 133 2.96 -0.32 0.10
CA THR A 133 2.01 -1.11 0.92
C THR A 133 1.20 -0.27 1.91
N VAL A 134 1.77 0.81 2.45
CA VAL A 134 1.14 1.61 3.51
C VAL A 134 0.79 3.01 3.02
N GLU A 135 1.75 3.80 2.55
CA GLU A 135 1.51 5.24 2.26
C GLU A 135 0.43 5.45 1.19
N ILE A 136 0.51 4.70 0.08
CA ILE A 136 -0.48 4.77 -1.01
C ILE A 136 -1.86 4.37 -0.51
N SER A 137 -1.95 3.29 0.27
CA SER A 137 -3.21 2.77 0.81
C SER A 137 -3.86 3.74 1.79
N VAL A 138 -3.08 4.30 2.71
CA VAL A 138 -3.53 5.31 3.68
C VAL A 138 -3.99 6.58 2.96
N GLN A 139 -3.23 7.07 1.99
CA GLN A 139 -3.63 8.25 1.21
C GLN A 139 -4.97 8.02 0.51
N ARG A 140 -5.16 6.86 -0.13
CA ARG A 140 -6.43 6.52 -0.79
C ARG A 140 -7.60 6.50 0.18
N LEU A 141 -7.44 5.85 1.34
CA LEU A 141 -8.48 5.82 2.37
C LEU A 141 -8.85 7.22 2.86
N LEU A 142 -7.85 8.07 3.12
CA LEU A 142 -8.09 9.46 3.53
C LEU A 142 -8.77 10.28 2.43
N ASP A 143 -8.44 10.05 1.17
CA ASP A 143 -9.10 10.69 0.04
C ASP A 143 -10.58 10.26 -0.05
N GLU A 144 -10.90 8.98 0.18
CA GLU A 144 -12.31 8.52 0.22
C GLU A 144 -13.08 9.13 1.39
N VAL A 145 -12.48 9.18 2.60
CA VAL A 145 -13.10 9.85 3.75
C VAL A 145 -13.36 11.34 3.44
N TYR A 146 -12.40 12.02 2.80
CA TYR A 146 -12.51 13.43 2.46
C TYR A 146 -13.58 13.71 1.38
N ARG A 147 -13.81 12.78 0.44
CA ARG A 147 -14.87 12.89 -0.57
C ARG A 147 -16.27 12.78 0.04
N ASN A 148 -16.42 12.04 1.13
CA ASN A 148 -17.66 11.99 1.87
C ASN A 148 -17.82 13.28 2.71
N ARG A 149 -18.70 14.17 2.27
CA ARG A 149 -18.95 15.46 2.94
C ARG A 149 -19.34 15.29 4.42
N ARG A 150 -20.15 14.28 4.75
CA ARG A 150 -20.62 14.07 6.13
C ARG A 150 -19.45 13.63 7.02
N LEU A 151 -18.64 12.69 6.57
CA LEU A 151 -17.46 12.24 7.31
C LEU A 151 -16.41 13.35 7.43
N ARG A 152 -16.15 14.08 6.34
CA ARG A 152 -15.23 15.21 6.34
C ARG A 152 -15.63 16.28 7.36
N ASP A 153 -16.90 16.66 7.38
CA ASP A 153 -17.42 17.69 8.28
C ASP A 153 -17.44 17.19 9.74
N ASN A 154 -17.74 15.90 9.98
CA ASN A 154 -17.71 15.29 11.31
C ASN A 154 -16.29 15.17 11.89
N LEU A 155 -15.31 14.81 11.06
CA LEU A 155 -13.91 14.63 11.44
C LEU A 155 -13.09 15.94 11.39
N ASP A 156 -13.72 17.07 11.08
CA ASP A 156 -13.09 18.38 10.89
C ASP A 156 -11.87 18.34 9.94
N MET A 157 -12.00 17.58 8.84
CA MET A 157 -10.91 17.42 7.88
C MET A 157 -10.75 18.67 7.01
N GLN A 158 -9.65 19.39 7.22
CA GLN A 158 -9.33 20.64 6.51
C GLN A 158 -8.66 20.45 5.13
N GLY A 159 -8.31 19.21 4.75
CA GLY A 159 -7.68 18.92 3.46
C GLY A 159 -7.30 17.45 3.29
N THR A 160 -6.66 17.14 2.16
CA THR A 160 -6.12 15.82 1.84
C THR A 160 -4.68 15.68 2.33
N VAL A 161 -4.22 14.45 2.48
CA VAL A 161 -2.85 14.12 2.89
C VAL A 161 -2.05 13.64 1.68
N THR A 162 -0.79 14.08 1.56
CA THR A 162 0.11 13.58 0.53
C THR A 162 1.45 13.20 1.15
N PHE A 163 1.94 12.00 0.87
CA PHE A 163 3.27 11.56 1.29
C PHE A 163 4.33 12.08 0.30
N LYS A 164 5.39 12.71 0.82
CA LYS A 164 6.48 13.25 0.01
C LYS A 164 7.80 12.59 0.39
N SER A 165 8.48 12.03 -0.61
CA SER A 165 9.86 11.59 -0.47
C SER A 165 10.80 12.76 -0.78
N HIS A 166 11.37 13.36 0.26
CA HIS A 166 12.48 14.28 0.10
C HIS A 166 13.77 13.46 0.03
N MET A 167 14.18 13.08 -1.19
CA MET A 167 15.56 12.63 -1.39
C MET A 167 16.46 13.83 -1.09
N ASN A 168 17.17 13.78 0.03
CA ASN A 168 18.29 14.67 0.29
C ASN A 168 19.45 14.22 -0.60
N LEU A 169 19.35 14.49 -1.91
CA LEU A 169 20.50 14.45 -2.80
C LEU A 169 21.40 15.59 -2.32
N GLY A 170 22.43 15.26 -1.54
CA GLY A 170 23.42 16.23 -1.11
C GLY A 170 23.94 16.94 -2.36
N ASN A 171 24.00 18.28 -2.32
CA ASN A 171 24.66 19.08 -3.34
C ASN A 171 26.04 18.47 -3.60
N PHE A 172 26.21 17.76 -4.71
CA PHE A 172 27.53 17.51 -5.27
C PHE A 172 27.99 18.81 -5.90
N ASP A 173 28.44 19.75 -5.08
CA ASP A 173 29.25 20.89 -5.53
C ASP A 173 30.64 20.35 -5.92
N TRP A 174 30.69 19.62 -7.04
CA TRP A 174 31.94 19.34 -7.73
C TRP A 174 32.34 20.61 -8.49
N CYS A 175 33.14 21.44 -7.84
CA CYS A 175 33.81 22.56 -8.49
C CYS A 175 35.27 22.14 -8.72
N PRO A 176 35.69 21.79 -9.95
CA PRO A 176 37.09 21.48 -10.22
C PRO A 176 37.91 22.77 -10.11
N LYS A 177 38.85 22.82 -9.16
CA LYS A 177 39.81 23.92 -9.09
C LYS A 177 40.67 23.92 -10.37
N ALA A 178 40.57 25.00 -11.15
CA ALA A 178 41.47 25.25 -12.26
C ALA A 178 42.93 25.38 -11.74
N PRO A 179 43.93 24.85 -12.46
CA PRO A 179 45.32 25.08 -12.12
C PRO A 179 45.66 26.55 -12.38
N GLY A 180 46.24 27.23 -11.38
CA GLY A 180 46.64 28.63 -11.48
C GLY A 180 47.78 28.84 -12.48
N PRO A 181 47.93 30.07 -13.03
CA PRO A 181 48.96 30.37 -14.01
C PRO A 181 50.34 30.42 -13.34
N GLY A 182 51.34 29.84 -14.00
CA GLY A 182 52.76 30.08 -13.72
C GLY A 182 53.27 31.36 -14.36
#